data_AF-A0AAU7J9G0-F1
#
_entry.id   AF-A0AAU7J9G0-F1
#
_cell.length_a   1.000
_cell.length_b   1.000
_cell.length_c   1.000
_cell.angle_alpha   90.00
_cell.angle_beta   90.00
_cell.angle_gamma   90.00
#
_symmetry.space_group_name_H-M   'P 1'
#
loop_
_entity.id
_entity.type
_entity.pdbx_description
1 polymer ?
#
loop_
_entity_poly.entity_id
_entity_poly.type
_entity_poly.pdbx_seq_one_letter_code
_entity_poly.pdbx_strand_id
1 'polypeptide(L)'
;MPALKPSTSTMTTPTPIASNGRARGYTPAPPEPAGTEDIARYIAQMTTEMALIARSANLDLLAYFLEMAKIEANVTARRSSLTA
;
A
#
# COMPACT_ATOMS: atom_id res chain seq x y z
N MET A 1 37.91 -9.19 -41.03
CA MET A 1 36.60 -9.44 -40.38
C MET A 1 36.73 -9.17 -38.89
N PRO A 2 36.13 -8.09 -38.34
CA PRO A 2 36.08 -7.86 -36.89
C PRO A 2 34.85 -8.55 -36.29
N ALA A 3 35.06 -9.27 -35.19
CA ALA A 3 34.00 -9.96 -34.45
C ALA A 3 33.01 -8.94 -33.83
N LEU A 4 31.71 -9.17 -34.04
CA LEU A 4 30.63 -8.43 -33.42
C LEU A 4 30.61 -8.70 -31.90
N LYS A 5 30.69 -7.65 -31.08
CA LYS A 5 30.39 -7.72 -29.64
C LYS A 5 28.86 -7.78 -29.49
N PRO A 6 28.29 -8.81 -28.84
CA PRO A 6 26.85 -8.84 -28.58
C PRO A 6 26.51 -7.87 -27.43
N SER A 7 25.73 -6.85 -27.75
CA SER A 7 25.00 -6.02 -26.78
C SER A 7 23.94 -6.89 -26.10
N THR A 8 24.07 -7.16 -24.81
CA THR A 8 23.01 -7.83 -24.04
C THR A 8 22.11 -6.78 -23.41
N SER A 9 21.00 -6.47 -24.08
CA SER A 9 19.83 -5.85 -23.47
C SER A 9 19.42 -6.67 -22.24
N THR A 10 19.45 -6.06 -21.05
CA THR A 10 18.76 -6.58 -19.87
C THR A 10 17.26 -6.34 -20.02
N MET A 11 16.65 -7.14 -20.89
CA MET A 11 15.22 -7.38 -20.91
C MET A 11 15.01 -8.68 -20.10
N THR A 12 14.71 -8.58 -18.81
CA THR A 12 14.36 -9.75 -18.01
C THR A 12 12.91 -9.64 -17.56
N THR A 13 12.06 -10.09 -18.49
CA THR A 13 10.72 -10.64 -18.28
C THR A 13 10.73 -11.61 -17.08
N PRO A 14 9.59 -11.77 -16.36
CA PRO A 14 9.56 -12.39 -15.04
C PRO A 14 9.68 -13.92 -15.08
N THR A 15 9.85 -14.48 -13.87
CA THR A 15 9.59 -15.86 -13.38
C THR A 15 10.75 -16.88 -13.40
N PRO A 16 10.87 -17.66 -12.30
CA PRO A 16 10.25 -18.97 -12.32
C PRO A 16 9.35 -19.22 -11.10
N ILE A 17 8.10 -19.63 -11.36
CA ILE A 17 7.27 -20.31 -10.35
C ILE A 17 7.95 -21.68 -10.15
N ALA A 18 8.75 -21.79 -9.09
CA ALA A 18 9.31 -23.07 -8.69
C ALA A 18 8.18 -23.93 -8.11
N SER A 19 7.62 -24.80 -8.95
CA SER A 19 6.70 -25.86 -8.57
C SER A 19 7.44 -26.96 -7.81
N ASN A 20 7.84 -26.67 -6.58
CA ASN A 20 8.51 -27.65 -5.71
C ASN A 20 7.62 -27.87 -4.48
N GLY A 21 6.84 -28.95 -4.53
CA GLY A 21 5.89 -29.39 -3.50
C GLY A 21 6.53 -29.74 -2.17
N ARG A 22 6.88 -28.71 -1.39
CA ARG A 22 7.08 -28.81 0.05
C ARG A 22 6.65 -27.49 0.66
N ALA A 23 5.40 -27.44 1.13
CA ALA A 23 4.87 -26.38 1.95
C ALA A 23 5.66 -26.27 3.26
N ARG A 24 6.89 -25.76 3.19
CA ARG A 24 7.55 -25.14 4.33
C ARG A 24 6.96 -23.75 4.38
N GLY A 25 6.12 -23.54 5.41
CA GLY A 25 5.38 -22.31 5.61
C GLY A 25 6.23 -21.09 5.29
N TYR A 26 5.92 -20.47 4.15
CA TYR A 26 6.16 -19.06 3.99
C TYR A 26 5.16 -18.39 4.93
N THR A 27 5.48 -18.32 6.22
CA THR A 27 5.04 -17.18 7.00
C THR A 27 5.88 -16.03 6.47
N PRO A 28 5.33 -15.10 5.67
CA PRO A 28 6.04 -13.86 5.44
C PRO A 28 6.48 -13.34 6.81
N ALA A 29 7.73 -12.88 6.92
CA ALA A 29 8.14 -12.11 8.08
C ALA A 29 7.03 -11.07 8.36
N PRO A 30 6.66 -10.82 9.63
CA PRO A 30 5.67 -9.79 9.93
C PRO A 30 6.08 -8.56 9.13
N PRO A 31 5.18 -7.96 8.33
CA PRO A 31 5.51 -6.69 7.71
C PRO A 31 6.03 -5.79 8.83
N GLU A 32 7.22 -5.22 8.63
CA GLU A 32 7.78 -4.19 9.52
C GLU A 32 6.62 -3.30 9.98
N PRO A 33 6.48 -3.01 11.30
CA PRO A 33 5.35 -2.26 11.78
C PRO A 33 5.30 -0.96 10.98
N ALA A 34 4.28 -0.84 10.12
CA ALA A 34 4.11 0.31 9.27
C ALA A 34 4.21 1.54 10.16
N GLY A 35 5.02 2.53 9.77
CA GLY A 35 5.21 3.72 10.59
C GLY A 35 3.86 4.36 10.90
N THR A 36 3.75 5.06 12.03
CA THR A 36 2.49 5.75 12.39
C THR A 36 1.99 6.64 11.25
N GLU A 37 2.91 7.23 10.48
CA GLU A 37 2.60 7.96 9.25
C GLU A 37 1.94 7.09 8.16
N ASP A 38 2.49 5.91 7.87
CA ASP A 38 1.96 5.00 6.85
C ASP A 38 0.58 4.47 7.22
N ILE A 39 0.39 4.11 8.50
CA ILE A 39 -0.91 3.69 9.02
C ILE A 39 -1.92 4.83 8.89
N ALA A 40 -1.54 6.05 9.27
CA ALA A 40 -2.42 7.20 9.18
C ALA A 40 -2.79 7.55 7.73
N ARG A 41 -1.84 7.48 6.79
CA ARG A 41 -2.12 7.65 5.35
C ARG A 41 -3.07 6.58 4.82
N TYR A 42 -2.86 5.32 5.22
CA TYR A 42 -3.73 4.21 4.84
C TYR A 42 -5.18 4.41 5.33
N ILE A 43 -5.36 4.81 6.59
CA ILE A 43 -6.68 5.15 7.14
C ILE A 43 -7.32 6.30 6.37
N ALA A 44 -6.57 7.36 6.04
CA ALA A 44 -7.09 8.49 5.27
C ALA A 44 -7.59 8.06 3.87
N GLN A 45 -6.88 7.15 3.20
CA GLN A 45 -7.31 6.62 1.91
C GLN A 45 -8.59 5.79 2.04
N MET A 46 -8.62 4.81 2.94
CA MET A 46 -9.79 3.94 3.12
C MET A 46 -11.06 4.73 3.49
N THR A 47 -10.93 5.68 4.42
CA THR A 47 -12.06 6.50 4.87
C THR A 47 -12.61 7.38 3.76
N THR A 48 -11.77 7.80 2.81
CA THR A 48 -12.22 8.54 1.61
C THR A 48 -13.12 7.68 0.73
N GLU A 49 -12.70 6.46 0.41
CA GLU A 49 -13.49 5.52 -0.42
C GLU A 49 -14.81 5.16 0.29
N MET A 50 -14.75 4.88 1.59
CA MET A 50 -15.95 4.59 2.38
C MET A 50 -16.92 5.77 2.46
N ALA A 51 -16.42 7.02 2.57
CA ALA A 51 -17.28 8.20 2.61
C ALA A 51 -18.07 8.37 1.32
N LEU A 52 -17.44 8.09 0.16
CA LEU A 52 -18.13 8.09 -1.14
C LEU A 52 -19.25 7.05 -1.19
N ILE A 53 -18.97 5.82 -0.73
CA ILE A 53 -19.97 4.75 -0.67
C ILE A 53 -21.11 5.15 0.28
N ALA A 54 -20.81 5.68 1.46
CA ALA A 54 -21.80 6.13 2.44
C ALA A 54 -22.72 7.22 1.87
N ARG A 55 -22.18 8.21 1.13
CA ARG A 55 -22.98 9.23 0.44
C ARG A 55 -23.90 8.62 -0.61
N SER A 56 -23.40 7.67 -1.42
CA SER A 56 -24.23 6.99 -2.43
C SER A 56 -25.38 6.18 -1.82
N ALA A 57 -25.22 5.75 -0.56
CA ALA A 57 -26.23 5.03 0.20
C ALA A 57 -27.13 5.94 1.07
N ASN A 58 -27.01 7.26 0.97
CA ASN A 58 -27.72 8.26 1.81
C ASN A 58 -27.46 8.08 3.33
N LEU A 59 -26.27 7.59 3.70
CA LEU A 59 -25.83 7.46 5.09
C LEU A 59 -25.04 8.71 5.50
N ASP A 60 -25.69 9.87 5.50
CA ASP A 60 -25.02 11.18 5.59
C ASP A 60 -24.22 11.36 6.88
N LEU A 61 -24.76 10.92 8.02
CA LEU A 61 -24.06 11.01 9.31
C LEU A 61 -22.81 10.12 9.33
N LEU A 62 -22.85 8.95 8.71
CA LEU A 62 -21.68 8.07 8.57
C LEU A 62 -20.63 8.70 7.64
N ALA A 63 -21.07 9.24 6.51
CA ALA A 63 -20.18 9.96 5.58
C ALA A 63 -19.47 11.12 6.30
N TYR A 64 -20.21 11.89 7.11
CA TYR A 64 -19.63 12.94 7.94
C TYR A 64 -18.54 12.42 8.89
N PHE A 65 -18.80 11.35 9.64
CA PHE A 65 -17.79 10.78 10.54
C PHE A 65 -16.56 10.26 9.81
N LEU A 66 -16.73 9.68 8.63
CA LEU A 66 -15.61 9.19 7.81
C LEU A 66 -14.75 10.36 7.29
N GLU A 67 -15.36 11.48 6.91
CA GLU A 67 -14.63 12.69 6.52
C GLU A 67 -13.85 13.28 7.71
N MET A 68 -14.44 13.27 8.91
CA MET A 68 -13.74 13.70 10.13
C MET A 68 -12.57 12.77 10.46
N ALA A 69 -12.76 11.45 10.35
CA ALA A 69 -11.70 10.46 10.55
C ALA A 69 -10.55 10.65 9.55
N LYS A 70 -10.86 10.97 8.28
CA LYS A 70 -9.86 11.32 7.26
C LYS A 70 -9.04 12.54 7.65
N ILE A 71 -9.67 13.58 8.19
CA ILE A 71 -8.96 14.80 8.64
C ILE A 71 -8.00 14.44 9.78
N GLU A 72 -8.46 13.71 10.80
CA GLU A 72 -7.63 13.31 11.94
C GLU A 72 -6.44 12.44 11.52
N ALA A 73 -6.67 11.49 10.60
CA ALA A 73 -5.62 10.65 10.04
C ALA A 73 -4.58 11.48 9.28
N ASN A 74 -5.00 12.44 8.46
CA ASN A 74 -4.09 13.35 7.76
C ASN A 74 -3.27 14.24 8.72
N VAL A 75 -3.87 14.71 9.82
CA VAL A 75 -3.17 15.47 10.85
C VAL A 75 -2.12 14.58 11.54
N THR A 76 -2.48 13.34 11.85
CA THR A 76 -1.59 12.36 12.49
C THR A 76 -0.39 12.01 11.60
N ALA A 77 -0.63 11.80 10.29
CA ALA A 77 0.44 11.53 9.33
C ALA A 77 1.48 12.67 9.30
N ARG A 78 1.00 13.92 9.21
CA ARG A 78 1.86 15.12 9.21
C ARG A 78 2.59 15.31 10.54
N ARG A 79 1.96 14.99 11.66
CA ARG A 79 2.59 15.09 12.98
C ARG A 79 3.71 14.07 13.14
N SER A 80 3.48 12.85 12.67
CA SER A 80 4.44 11.74 12.77
C SER A 80 5.71 12.02 11.96
N SER A 81 5.60 12.64 10.78
CA SER A 81 6.76 13.00 9.95
C SER A 81 7.58 14.16 10.50
N LEU A 82 7.05 14.96 11.43
CA LEU A 82 7.79 16.02 12.11
C LEU A 82 8.58 15.51 13.33
N THR A 83 8.22 14.34 13.84
CA THR A 83 8.83 13.74 15.05
C THR A 83 9.75 12.57 14.74
N ALA A 84 9.84 12.15 13.47
CA ALA A 84 10.72 11.10 12.97
C ALA A 84 12.06 11.69 12.47
#